data_AF-A0A397SYQ0-F1
#
_entry.id   AF-A0A397SYQ0-F1
#
_cell.length_a   1.000
_cell.length_b   1.000
_cell.length_c   1.000
_cell.angle_alpha   90.00
_cell.angle_beta   90.00
_cell.angle_gamma   90.00
#
_symmetry.space_group_name_H-M   'P 1'
#
loop_
_entity.id
_entity.type
_entity.pdbx_description
1 polymer ?
#
loop_
_entity_poly.entity_id
_entity_poly.type
_entity_poly.pdbx_seq_one_letter_code
_entity_poly.pdbx_strand_id
1 'polypeptide(L)'
;MSDKNDQLHKQWFQRLFKAFLNGKTAIKFSKNDIPPDDFLEIFNKGKEESEEDTIKYMSIESKIVWSEKGKQEIINQAIRYIDENFHVDDNIYSLNSKERGRLDREPDNKSNRKEWKMQKDIISKLNGSNSVLPGFQYLFKYGWKPTKSNGENDLILTNGKGIFAIVETKRVKNVPGNKKAKEDKLSSVLEQARRYKKAFIKENGLVYKSEDEYSFDIIAVIGVGITDEKDSKRIKYPSPFDQNICEALASNRDGFKRYKR
;
A
#
# COMPACT_ATOMS: atom_id res chain seq x y z
N MET A 1 20.56 18.76 1.55
CA MET A 1 21.57 17.73 1.89
C MET A 1 20.93 16.36 2.18
N SER A 2 19.63 16.15 1.90
CA SER A 2 18.86 14.96 2.32
C SER A 2 18.76 13.82 1.28
N ASP A 3 18.88 14.09 -0.04
CA ASP A 3 18.46 13.11 -1.06
C ASP A 3 19.21 11.77 -1.08
N LYS A 4 20.53 11.76 -0.89
CA LYS A 4 21.31 10.51 -0.93
C LYS A 4 21.06 9.61 0.27
N ASN A 5 20.86 10.21 1.45
CA ASN A 5 20.63 9.44 2.66
C ASN A 5 19.21 8.86 2.63
N ASP A 6 18.21 9.67 2.24
CA ASP A 6 16.82 9.23 2.08
C ASP A 6 16.70 8.09 1.07
N GLN A 7 17.42 8.18 -0.05
CA GLN A 7 17.42 7.13 -1.07
C GLN A 7 18.00 5.81 -0.53
N LEU A 8 19.06 5.87 0.28
CA LEU A 8 19.64 4.68 0.90
C LEU A 8 18.68 4.05 1.92
N HIS A 9 17.97 4.87 2.72
CA HIS A 9 16.95 4.37 3.64
C HIS A 9 15.79 3.70 2.88
N LYS A 10 15.26 4.34 1.84
CA LYS A 10 14.19 3.79 1.01
C LYS A 10 14.57 2.43 0.43
N GLN A 11 15.82 2.24 -0.02
CA GLN A 11 16.30 0.95 -0.52
C GLN A 11 16.24 -0.17 0.55
N TRP A 12 16.51 0.14 1.81
CA TRP A 12 16.39 -0.84 2.89
C TRP A 12 14.95 -1.22 3.19
N PHE A 13 14.03 -0.26 3.20
CA PHE A 13 12.60 -0.56 3.29
C PHE A 13 12.11 -1.37 2.08
N GLN A 14 12.55 -1.06 0.87
CA GLN A 14 12.26 -1.84 -0.33
C GLN A 14 12.71 -3.30 -0.17
N ARG A 15 13.92 -3.53 0.34
CA ARG A 15 14.42 -4.89 0.64
C ARG A 15 13.57 -5.59 1.69
N LEU A 16 13.17 -4.88 2.74
CA LEU A 16 12.32 -5.40 3.81
C LEU A 16 10.94 -5.83 3.30
N PHE A 17 10.21 -4.94 2.64
CA PHE A 17 8.88 -5.26 2.12
C PHE A 17 8.93 -6.31 1.00
N LYS A 18 10.00 -6.34 0.19
CA LYS A 18 10.25 -7.43 -0.76
C LYS A 18 10.50 -8.76 -0.06
N ALA A 19 11.19 -8.78 1.08
CA ALA A 19 11.39 -9.99 1.87
C ALA A 19 10.05 -10.52 2.40
N PHE A 20 9.22 -9.64 2.99
CA PHE A 20 7.88 -10.00 3.48
C PHE A 20 6.95 -10.52 2.37
N LEU A 21 6.94 -9.85 1.21
CA LEU A 21 6.13 -10.25 0.06
C LEU A 21 6.49 -11.66 -0.43
N ASN A 22 7.75 -12.04 -0.32
CA ASN A 22 8.26 -13.36 -0.72
C ASN A 22 8.27 -14.38 0.43
N GLY A 23 7.63 -14.08 1.57
CA GLY A 23 7.57 -14.99 2.71
C GLY A 23 8.93 -15.30 3.34
N LYS A 24 9.91 -14.39 3.21
CA LYS A 24 11.22 -14.54 3.83
C LYS A 24 11.16 -14.08 5.28
N THR A 25 12.02 -14.68 6.10
CA THR A 25 12.21 -14.36 7.53
C THR A 25 13.56 -13.71 7.82
N ALA A 26 14.32 -13.38 6.77
CA ALA A 26 15.64 -12.78 6.91
C ALA A 26 16.06 -11.94 5.69
N ILE A 27 16.94 -10.98 5.94
CA ILE A 27 17.69 -10.22 4.92
C ILE A 27 19.17 -10.41 5.21
N LYS A 28 19.92 -10.90 4.22
CA LYS A 28 21.39 -10.97 4.26
C LYS A 28 21.97 -9.76 3.54
N PHE A 29 23.10 -9.26 4.01
CA PHE A 29 23.79 -8.13 3.41
C PHE A 29 25.30 -8.27 3.51
N SER A 30 26.04 -7.44 2.76
CA SER A 30 27.50 -7.50 2.70
C SER A 30 28.13 -6.48 3.65
N LYS A 31 29.43 -6.64 3.96
CA LYS A 31 30.18 -5.68 4.80
C LYS A 31 30.20 -4.26 4.25
N ASN A 32 29.99 -4.06 2.95
CA ASN A 32 29.99 -2.75 2.30
C ASN A 32 28.58 -2.21 2.04
N ASP A 33 27.56 -2.92 2.50
CA ASP A 33 26.14 -2.63 2.27
C ASP A 33 25.40 -2.84 3.59
N ILE A 34 25.76 -2.03 4.59
CA ILE A 34 25.25 -2.12 5.95
C ILE A 34 23.98 -1.25 6.04
N PRO A 35 22.89 -1.74 6.67
CA PRO A 35 21.71 -0.92 6.92
C PRO A 35 22.02 0.26 7.83
N PRO A 36 21.39 1.43 7.62
CA PRO A 36 21.44 2.54 8.57
C PRO A 36 21.02 2.12 9.99
N ASP A 37 21.61 2.76 11.01
CA ASP A 37 21.37 2.41 12.42
C ASP A 37 19.90 2.59 12.82
N ASP A 38 19.26 3.66 12.39
CA ASP A 38 17.85 3.94 12.65
C ASP A 38 16.90 2.94 11.95
N PHE A 39 17.28 2.40 10.78
CA PHE A 39 16.60 1.26 10.18
C PHE A 39 16.78 0.00 11.04
N LEU A 40 17.96 -0.22 11.63
CA LEU A 40 18.19 -1.34 12.55
C LEU A 40 17.43 -1.19 13.87
N GLU A 41 17.15 0.03 14.32
CA GLU A 41 16.36 0.29 15.53
C GLU A 41 14.92 -0.27 15.42
N ILE A 42 14.35 -0.30 14.22
CA ILE A 42 13.01 -0.90 13.92
C ILE A 42 12.95 -2.38 14.32
N PHE A 43 14.09 -3.06 14.38
CA PHE A 43 14.17 -4.46 14.77
C PHE A 43 14.47 -4.63 16.26
N ASN A 44 14.88 -3.57 16.94
CA ASN A 44 15.37 -3.59 18.33
C ASN A 44 14.50 -2.75 19.29
N LYS A 45 13.46 -2.06 18.80
CA LYS A 45 12.55 -1.25 19.62
C LYS A 45 11.56 -2.16 20.36
N GLY A 46 11.65 -2.19 21.70
CA GLY A 46 10.80 -3.02 22.57
C GLY A 46 11.53 -4.08 23.41
N LYS A 47 12.83 -3.88 23.71
CA LYS A 47 13.65 -4.77 24.57
C LYS A 47 13.28 -4.74 26.06
N GLU A 48 12.00 -4.79 26.40
CA GLU A 48 11.57 -5.23 27.72
C GLU A 48 10.68 -6.45 27.54
N GLU A 49 11.21 -7.61 27.96
CA GLU A 49 10.49 -8.84 28.31
C GLU A 49 9.99 -9.76 27.18
N SER A 50 10.92 -10.49 26.56
CA SER A 50 10.98 -11.97 26.58
C SER A 50 12.03 -12.46 25.59
N GLU A 51 12.90 -13.37 26.02
CA GLU A 51 14.03 -13.89 25.25
C GLU A 51 13.63 -14.86 24.11
N GLU A 52 12.36 -15.23 24.02
CA GLU A 52 11.92 -16.38 23.22
C GLU A 52 11.30 -16.05 21.86
N ASP A 53 10.86 -14.82 21.56
CA ASP A 53 10.06 -14.56 20.34
C ASP A 53 10.57 -13.44 19.40
N THR A 54 11.72 -12.83 19.72
CA THR A 54 11.91 -11.40 19.45
C THR A 54 13.10 -11.16 18.51
N ILE A 55 12.79 -10.75 17.29
CA ILE A 55 13.59 -10.08 16.25
C ILE A 55 15.09 -9.90 16.59
N LYS A 56 15.99 -10.51 15.80
CA LYS A 56 17.45 -10.46 16.03
C LYS A 56 18.20 -9.93 14.82
N TYR A 57 18.84 -8.77 14.99
CA TYR A 57 19.99 -8.39 14.16
C TYR A 57 21.21 -9.18 14.63
N MET A 58 21.89 -9.86 13.71
CA MET A 58 23.12 -10.61 14.00
C MET A 58 24.30 -9.98 13.24
N SER A 59 25.06 -9.14 13.93
CA SER A 59 26.23 -8.42 13.38
C SER A 59 27.28 -9.37 12.78
N ILE A 60 27.52 -10.51 13.43
CA ILE A 60 28.53 -11.51 13.01
C ILE A 60 28.20 -12.11 11.65
N GLU A 61 26.92 -12.26 11.32
CA GLU A 61 26.47 -12.91 10.09
C GLU A 61 25.97 -11.94 9.02
N SER A 62 26.06 -10.62 9.27
CA SER A 62 25.53 -9.57 8.36
C SER A 62 24.10 -9.90 7.91
N LYS A 63 23.24 -10.25 8.87
CA LYS A 63 21.85 -10.63 8.61
C LYS A 63 20.90 -10.04 9.65
N ILE A 64 19.71 -9.65 9.18
CA ILE A 64 18.54 -9.34 10.01
C ILE A 64 17.59 -10.54 9.94
N VAL A 65 17.13 -11.05 11.08
CA VAL A 65 16.22 -12.21 11.17
C VAL A 65 15.02 -11.88 12.07
N TRP A 66 13.84 -12.36 11.70
CA TRP A 66 12.62 -12.21 12.48
C TRP A 66 11.79 -13.50 12.52
N SER A 67 10.98 -13.64 13.56
CA SER A 67 9.95 -14.67 13.67
C SER A 67 8.70 -14.26 12.88
N GLU A 68 7.84 -15.22 12.52
CA GLU A 68 6.55 -14.89 11.92
C GLU A 68 5.65 -14.08 12.88
N LYS A 69 5.78 -14.28 14.20
CA LYS A 69 5.08 -13.47 15.21
C LYS A 69 5.56 -12.01 15.21
N GLY A 70 6.87 -11.79 15.12
CA GLY A 70 7.47 -10.44 15.11
C GLY A 70 7.24 -9.66 13.80
N LYS A 71 6.81 -10.34 12.73
CA LYS A 71 6.57 -9.73 11.42
C LYS A 71 5.59 -8.55 11.46
N GLN A 72 4.49 -8.69 12.21
CA GLN A 72 3.49 -7.62 12.29
C GLN A 72 4.05 -6.37 12.96
N GLU A 73 4.80 -6.55 14.04
CA GLU A 73 5.41 -5.45 14.78
C GLU A 73 6.44 -4.73 13.92
N ILE A 74 7.28 -5.46 13.19
CA ILE A 74 8.23 -4.84 12.24
C ILE A 74 7.50 -4.05 11.16
N ILE A 75 6.40 -4.58 10.60
CA ILE A 75 5.60 -3.83 9.61
C ILE A 75 5.08 -2.55 10.25
N ASN A 76 4.50 -2.60 11.45
CA ASN A 76 3.98 -1.43 12.14
C ASN A 76 5.07 -0.37 12.37
N GLN A 77 6.23 -0.78 12.88
CA GLN A 77 7.36 0.11 13.15
C GLN A 77 7.95 0.69 11.85
N ALA A 78 8.08 -0.12 10.79
CA ALA A 78 8.56 0.35 9.50
C ALA A 78 7.61 1.37 8.87
N ILE A 79 6.30 1.13 8.92
CA ILE A 79 5.29 2.06 8.39
C ILE A 79 5.28 3.36 9.20
N ARG A 80 5.45 3.29 10.52
CA ARG A 80 5.59 4.48 11.38
C ARG A 80 6.83 5.29 11.02
N TYR A 81 7.98 4.64 10.90
CA TYR A 81 9.21 5.31 10.49
C TYR A 81 9.04 6.01 9.14
N ILE A 82 8.49 5.32 8.13
CA ILE A 82 8.24 5.91 6.80
C ILE A 82 7.33 7.13 6.92
N ASP A 83 6.26 7.05 7.72
CA ASP A 83 5.33 8.17 7.87
C ASP A 83 5.95 9.36 8.62
N GLU A 84 6.79 9.11 9.63
CA GLU A 84 7.41 10.19 10.42
C GLU A 84 8.61 10.85 9.70
N ASN A 85 9.37 10.08 8.91
CA ASN A 85 10.67 10.52 8.41
C ASN A 85 10.71 10.77 6.91
N PHE A 86 9.83 10.15 6.10
CA PHE A 86 9.87 10.36 4.65
C PHE A 86 8.99 11.53 4.21
N HIS A 87 9.57 12.40 3.39
CA HIS A 87 8.84 13.47 2.75
C HIS A 87 7.90 12.93 1.66
N VAL A 88 6.76 13.60 1.51
CA VAL A 88 5.87 13.38 0.37
C VAL A 88 6.59 13.86 -0.90
N ASP A 89 6.55 13.07 -1.97
CA ASP A 89 7.11 13.49 -3.25
C ASP A 89 6.33 14.68 -3.82
N ASP A 90 6.99 15.83 -4.05
CA ASP A 90 6.32 17.06 -4.48
C ASP A 90 5.59 16.90 -5.82
N ASN A 91 6.04 16.00 -6.69
CA ASN A 91 5.39 15.76 -7.99
C ASN A 91 4.04 15.04 -7.81
N ILE A 92 3.77 14.47 -6.64
CA ILE A 92 2.52 13.77 -6.36
C ILE A 92 1.30 14.69 -6.41
N TYR A 93 1.47 15.96 -6.03
CA TYR A 93 0.37 16.93 -6.02
C TYR A 93 -0.12 17.23 -7.44
N SER A 94 0.82 17.44 -8.37
CA SER A 94 0.53 17.66 -9.78
C SER A 94 -0.16 16.44 -10.40
N LEU A 95 0.40 15.25 -10.16
CA LEU A 95 -0.15 13.99 -10.67
C LEU A 95 -1.56 13.74 -10.14
N ASN A 96 -1.78 13.89 -8.83
CA ASN A 96 -3.09 13.70 -8.21
C ASN A 96 -4.14 14.67 -8.78
N SER A 97 -3.78 15.92 -9.04
CA SER A 97 -4.69 16.88 -9.68
C SER A 97 -5.06 16.46 -11.10
N LYS A 98 -4.07 16.07 -11.91
CA LYS A 98 -4.25 15.57 -13.28
C LYS A 98 -5.16 14.34 -13.34
N GLU A 99 -4.93 13.35 -12.49
CA GLU A 99 -5.71 12.12 -12.45
C GLU A 99 -7.14 12.34 -11.92
N ARG A 100 -7.34 13.24 -10.96
CA ARG A 100 -8.68 13.65 -10.52
C ARG A 100 -9.47 14.30 -11.65
N GLY A 101 -8.83 15.14 -12.47
CA GLY A 101 -9.45 15.73 -13.66
C GLY A 101 -9.85 14.69 -14.71
N ARG A 102 -9.12 13.56 -14.83
CA ARG A 102 -9.54 12.43 -15.68
C ARG A 102 -10.77 11.74 -15.12
N LEU A 103 -10.80 11.51 -13.80
CA LEU A 103 -11.96 10.93 -13.11
C LEU A 103 -13.20 11.83 -13.17
N ASP A 104 -13.08 13.13 -13.45
CA ASP A 104 -14.24 14.01 -13.57
C ASP A 104 -15.12 13.74 -14.80
N ARG A 105 -14.59 13.06 -15.81
CA ARG A 105 -15.35 12.66 -17.01
C ARG A 105 -16.28 11.50 -16.68
N GLU A 106 -17.57 11.79 -16.58
CA GLU A 106 -18.59 10.77 -16.31
C GLU A 106 -18.72 9.81 -17.52
N PRO A 107 -18.77 8.49 -17.31
CA PRO A 107 -18.95 7.54 -18.41
C PRO A 107 -20.40 7.55 -18.93
N ASP A 108 -20.55 7.35 -20.24
CA ASP A 108 -21.85 7.35 -20.92
C ASP A 108 -22.76 6.18 -20.51
N ASN A 109 -22.15 5.03 -20.17
CA ASN A 109 -22.90 3.83 -19.78
C ASN A 109 -23.37 3.90 -18.32
N LYS A 110 -24.68 3.71 -18.09
CA LYS A 110 -25.34 3.69 -16.77
C LYS A 110 -24.73 2.71 -15.77
N SER A 111 -24.24 1.54 -16.21
CA SER A 111 -23.58 0.57 -15.31
C SER A 111 -22.24 1.13 -14.81
N ASN A 112 -21.44 1.67 -15.73
CA ASN A 112 -20.14 2.25 -15.43
C ASN A 112 -20.28 3.52 -14.58
N ARG A 113 -21.34 4.31 -14.81
CA ARG A 113 -21.66 5.52 -14.01
C ARG A 113 -21.80 5.24 -12.52
N LYS A 114 -22.34 4.08 -12.14
CA LYS A 114 -22.52 3.71 -10.74
C LYS A 114 -21.21 3.31 -10.06
N GLU A 115 -20.35 2.58 -10.76
CA GLU A 115 -19.01 2.21 -10.29
C GLU A 115 -18.10 3.44 -10.23
N TRP A 116 -18.16 4.29 -11.25
CA TRP A 116 -17.53 5.60 -11.28
C TRP A 116 -17.94 6.50 -10.11
N LYS A 117 -19.24 6.56 -9.76
CA LYS A 117 -19.70 7.29 -8.55
C LYS A 117 -19.09 6.74 -7.27
N MET A 118 -18.94 5.42 -7.16
CA MET A 118 -18.28 4.79 -6.03
C MET A 118 -16.79 5.17 -5.97
N GLN A 119 -16.09 5.14 -7.11
CA GLN A 119 -14.70 5.57 -7.23
C GLN A 119 -14.55 7.05 -6.82
N LYS A 120 -15.39 7.95 -7.35
CA LYS A 120 -15.42 9.37 -6.94
C LYS A 120 -15.66 9.55 -5.45
N ASP A 121 -16.59 8.81 -4.86
CA ASP A 121 -16.86 8.90 -3.42
C ASP A 121 -15.62 8.51 -2.60
N ILE A 122 -14.93 7.42 -2.97
CA ILE A 122 -13.67 7.01 -2.34
C ILE A 122 -12.64 8.14 -2.43
N ILE A 123 -12.42 8.67 -3.63
CA ILE A 123 -11.42 9.73 -3.91
C ILE A 123 -11.73 11.04 -3.17
N SER A 124 -13.00 11.42 -3.07
CA SER A 124 -13.44 12.63 -2.34
C SER A 124 -13.21 12.53 -0.84
N LYS A 125 -13.20 11.31 -0.28
CA LYS A 125 -13.09 11.06 1.16
C LYS A 125 -11.70 10.61 1.62
N LEU A 126 -10.74 10.41 0.71
CA LEU A 126 -9.39 9.90 1.03
C LEU A 126 -8.73 10.63 2.21
N ASN A 127 -8.83 11.96 2.23
CA ASN A 127 -8.21 12.79 3.27
C ASN A 127 -9.08 12.95 4.52
N GLY A 128 -10.34 12.54 4.49
CA GLY A 128 -11.27 12.67 5.62
C GLY A 128 -11.08 11.60 6.70
N SER A 129 -11.74 11.81 7.84
CA SER A 129 -11.87 10.81 8.91
C SER A 129 -12.69 9.58 8.49
N ASN A 130 -13.55 9.75 7.48
CA ASN A 130 -14.43 8.70 6.96
C ASN A 130 -13.84 8.04 5.69
N SER A 131 -12.52 8.14 5.50
CA SER A 131 -11.83 7.44 4.42
C SER A 131 -11.96 5.94 4.61
N VAL A 132 -12.31 5.23 3.55
CA VAL A 132 -12.29 3.76 3.55
C VAL A 132 -10.85 3.24 3.58
N LEU A 133 -9.87 3.99 3.06
CA LEU A 133 -8.46 3.61 3.09
C LEU A 133 -7.66 4.68 3.83
N PRO A 134 -7.69 4.70 5.18
CA PRO A 134 -6.90 5.64 5.97
C PRO A 134 -5.40 5.54 5.64
N GLY A 135 -4.72 6.68 5.61
CA GLY A 135 -3.29 6.77 5.28
C GLY A 135 -2.98 6.91 3.79
N PHE A 136 -3.92 6.58 2.90
CA PHE A 136 -3.81 6.87 1.47
C PHE A 136 -4.48 8.20 1.15
N GLN A 137 -3.70 9.15 0.61
CA GLN A 137 -4.11 10.56 0.49
C GLN A 137 -4.23 11.01 -0.97
N TYR A 138 -3.52 10.36 -1.87
CA TYR A 138 -3.38 10.80 -3.26
C TYR A 138 -3.91 9.75 -4.23
N LEU A 139 -4.63 10.20 -5.25
CA LEU A 139 -4.90 9.40 -6.44
C LEU A 139 -3.65 9.43 -7.31
N PHE A 140 -3.00 8.29 -7.48
CA PHE A 140 -1.78 8.15 -8.27
C PHE A 140 -2.06 7.90 -9.75
N LYS A 141 -3.03 7.03 -10.06
CA LYS A 141 -3.44 6.76 -11.44
C LYS A 141 -4.89 6.30 -11.49
N TYR A 142 -5.66 6.83 -12.42
CA TYR A 142 -7.01 6.37 -12.75
C TYR A 142 -6.99 5.54 -14.03
N GLY A 143 -7.57 4.33 -14.03
CA GLY A 143 -7.63 3.49 -15.24
C GLY A 143 -6.26 2.98 -15.70
N TRP A 144 -5.38 2.55 -14.78
CA TRP A 144 -4.06 2.08 -15.19
C TRP A 144 -4.15 0.75 -15.96
N LYS A 145 -3.60 0.73 -17.18
CA LYS A 145 -3.53 -0.48 -18.02
C LYS A 145 -2.15 -1.13 -17.98
N PRO A 146 -2.01 -2.37 -17.48
CA PRO A 146 -0.77 -3.12 -17.63
C PRO A 146 -0.44 -3.38 -19.10
N THR A 147 0.85 -3.42 -19.44
CA THR A 147 1.37 -3.51 -20.81
C THR A 147 0.82 -4.74 -21.58
N LYS A 148 0.56 -5.86 -20.88
CA LYS A 148 0.07 -7.11 -21.48
C LYS A 148 -1.36 -7.47 -21.06
N SER A 149 -2.16 -6.48 -20.65
CA SER A 149 -3.53 -6.69 -20.18
C SER A 149 -4.55 -6.02 -21.11
N ASN A 150 -5.67 -6.72 -21.35
CA ASN A 150 -6.84 -6.12 -22.01
C ASN A 150 -7.73 -5.34 -21.04
N GLY A 151 -7.52 -5.52 -19.72
CA GLY A 151 -8.25 -4.81 -18.67
C GLY A 151 -7.43 -3.71 -18.03
N GLU A 152 -8.14 -2.72 -17.50
CA GLU A 152 -7.61 -1.59 -16.74
C GLU A 152 -7.91 -1.79 -15.26
N ASN A 153 -7.01 -1.35 -14.39
CA ASN A 153 -7.25 -1.24 -12.96
C ASN A 153 -7.98 0.07 -12.68
N ASP A 154 -8.92 0.03 -11.73
CA ASP A 154 -9.75 1.19 -11.39
C ASP A 154 -8.93 2.36 -10.83
N LEU A 155 -8.26 2.15 -9.69
CA LEU A 155 -7.55 3.21 -8.97
C LEU A 155 -6.21 2.70 -8.43
N ILE A 156 -5.17 3.47 -8.65
CA ILE A 156 -3.92 3.38 -7.89
C ILE A 156 -3.90 4.55 -6.91
N LEU A 157 -3.79 4.26 -5.62
CA LEU A 157 -3.67 5.28 -4.57
C LEU A 157 -2.28 5.23 -3.95
N THR A 158 -1.87 6.31 -3.31
CA THR A 158 -0.62 6.34 -2.55
C THR A 158 -0.70 7.25 -1.31
N ASN A 159 0.16 6.97 -0.34
CA ASN A 159 0.43 7.89 0.77
C ASN A 159 1.42 9.01 0.38
N GLY A 160 1.96 8.98 -0.85
CA GLY A 160 2.94 9.95 -1.35
C GLY A 160 4.38 9.71 -0.85
N LYS A 161 4.60 8.69 -0.02
CA LYS A 161 5.89 8.33 0.58
C LYS A 161 6.39 6.95 0.13
N GLY A 162 5.88 6.47 -1.00
CA GLY A 162 6.30 5.22 -1.63
C GLY A 162 5.47 3.98 -1.29
N ILE A 163 4.32 4.12 -0.61
CA ILE A 163 3.36 3.02 -0.42
C ILE A 163 2.19 3.21 -1.38
N PHE A 164 1.90 2.17 -2.16
CA PHE A 164 0.87 2.18 -3.19
C PHE A 164 -0.22 1.16 -2.92
N ALA A 165 -1.47 1.52 -3.17
CA ALA A 165 -2.60 0.61 -3.15
C ALA A 165 -3.18 0.46 -4.55
N ILE A 166 -3.19 -0.78 -5.05
CA ILE A 166 -3.86 -1.17 -6.28
C ILE A 166 -5.29 -1.57 -5.93
N VAL A 167 -6.23 -0.68 -6.23
CA VAL A 167 -7.61 -0.78 -5.79
C VAL A 167 -8.48 -1.23 -6.95
N GLU A 168 -9.19 -2.33 -6.76
CA GLU A 168 -10.26 -2.78 -7.63
C GLU A 168 -11.60 -2.55 -6.93
N THR A 169 -12.57 -1.98 -7.65
CA THR A 169 -13.89 -1.68 -7.15
C THR A 169 -14.95 -2.53 -7.82
N LYS A 170 -16.00 -2.91 -7.08
CA LYS A 170 -17.13 -3.62 -7.69
C LYS A 170 -18.42 -3.37 -6.99
N ARG A 171 -19.47 -3.17 -7.79
CA ARG A 171 -20.83 -3.17 -7.26
C ARG A 171 -21.36 -4.59 -7.07
N VAL A 172 -21.59 -4.95 -5.82
CA VAL A 172 -22.27 -6.18 -5.44
C VAL A 172 -23.73 -5.81 -5.18
N LYS A 173 -24.52 -5.76 -6.27
CA LYS A 173 -25.98 -5.59 -6.15
C LYS A 173 -26.52 -6.62 -5.15
N ASN A 174 -27.52 -6.23 -4.36
CA ASN A 174 -28.41 -7.17 -3.71
C ASN A 174 -28.92 -8.13 -4.78
N VAL A 175 -28.39 -9.35 -4.83
CA VAL A 175 -29.02 -10.48 -5.50
C VAL A 175 -29.76 -11.19 -4.37
N PRO A 176 -31.05 -10.90 -4.12
CA PRO A 176 -31.79 -11.55 -3.05
C PRO A 176 -31.72 -13.06 -3.28
N GLY A 177 -31.24 -13.80 -2.29
CA GLY A 177 -31.19 -15.27 -2.33
C GLY A 177 -30.00 -15.92 -3.05
N ASN A 178 -29.06 -15.19 -3.66
CA ASN A 178 -27.91 -15.81 -4.36
C ASN A 178 -26.56 -15.50 -3.69
N LYS A 179 -26.32 -16.16 -2.55
CA LYS A 179 -25.08 -16.06 -1.76
C LYS A 179 -23.85 -16.41 -2.61
N LYS A 180 -23.95 -17.41 -3.48
CA LYS A 180 -22.86 -17.86 -4.37
C LYS A 180 -22.44 -16.77 -5.35
N ALA A 181 -23.38 -16.12 -6.04
CA ALA A 181 -23.06 -15.03 -6.96
C ALA A 181 -22.38 -13.82 -6.28
N LYS A 182 -22.63 -13.61 -4.99
CA LYS A 182 -21.94 -12.60 -4.18
C LYS A 182 -20.51 -13.02 -3.86
N GLU A 183 -20.30 -14.26 -3.46
CA GLU A 183 -18.98 -14.84 -3.20
C GLU A 183 -18.12 -14.85 -4.47
N ASP A 184 -18.68 -15.24 -5.61
CA ASP A 184 -18.00 -15.26 -6.91
C ASP A 184 -17.52 -13.86 -7.32
N LYS A 185 -18.38 -12.84 -7.16
CA LYS A 185 -18.01 -11.45 -7.43
C LYS A 185 -16.90 -10.97 -6.50
N LEU A 186 -16.99 -11.30 -5.22
CA LEU A 186 -15.96 -10.91 -4.26
C LEU A 186 -14.61 -11.57 -4.60
N SER A 187 -14.64 -12.87 -4.90
CA SER A 187 -13.46 -13.62 -5.31
C SER A 187 -12.83 -13.01 -6.57
N SER A 188 -13.65 -12.69 -7.56
CA SER A 188 -13.22 -12.05 -8.81
C SER A 188 -12.51 -10.70 -8.57
N VAL A 189 -13.04 -9.85 -7.69
CA VAL A 189 -12.41 -8.56 -7.34
C VAL A 189 -11.06 -8.75 -6.67
N LEU A 190 -10.97 -9.71 -5.74
CA LEU A 190 -9.70 -9.99 -5.05
C LEU A 190 -8.67 -10.60 -5.99
N GLU A 191 -9.11 -11.44 -6.93
CA GLU A 191 -8.24 -11.98 -7.96
C GLU A 191 -7.74 -10.88 -8.90
N GLN A 192 -8.61 -9.96 -9.34
CA GLN A 192 -8.22 -8.81 -10.16
C GLN A 192 -7.22 -7.92 -9.43
N ALA A 193 -7.50 -7.52 -8.18
CA ALA A 193 -6.58 -6.72 -7.37
C ALA A 193 -5.22 -7.43 -7.20
N ARG A 194 -5.22 -8.75 -6.97
CA ARG A 194 -3.99 -9.56 -6.90
C ARG A 194 -3.22 -9.57 -8.21
N ARG A 195 -3.91 -9.74 -9.35
CA ARG A 195 -3.31 -9.75 -10.68
C ARG A 195 -2.70 -8.40 -11.03
N TYR A 196 -3.41 -7.31 -10.80
CA TYR A 196 -2.91 -5.96 -11.05
C TYR A 196 -1.75 -5.60 -10.13
N LYS A 197 -1.81 -5.95 -8.83
CA LYS A 197 -0.65 -5.83 -7.92
C LYS A 197 0.59 -6.51 -8.50
N LYS A 198 0.47 -7.77 -8.91
CA LYS A 198 1.60 -8.52 -9.49
C LYS A 198 2.13 -7.86 -10.77
N ALA A 199 1.23 -7.40 -11.64
CA ALA A 199 1.60 -6.72 -12.88
C ALA A 199 2.35 -5.41 -12.59
N PHE A 200 1.83 -4.60 -11.65
CA PHE A 200 2.42 -3.32 -11.28
C PHE A 200 3.84 -3.49 -10.72
N ILE A 201 4.04 -4.46 -9.82
CA ILE A 201 5.37 -4.79 -9.29
C ILE A 201 6.31 -5.30 -10.39
N LYS A 202 5.81 -6.12 -11.32
CA LYS A 202 6.62 -6.68 -12.40
C LYS A 202 7.08 -5.61 -13.40
N GLU A 203 6.21 -4.66 -13.74
CA GLU A 203 6.49 -3.62 -14.74
C GLU A 203 7.37 -2.50 -14.17
N ASN A 204 7.21 -2.16 -12.89
CA ASN A 204 7.89 -1.00 -12.29
C ASN A 204 9.02 -1.36 -11.32
N GLY A 205 9.07 -2.59 -10.81
CA GLY A 205 10.08 -2.98 -9.81
C GLY A 205 10.01 -2.11 -8.55
N LEU A 206 11.07 -1.33 -8.32
CA LEU A 206 11.22 -0.44 -7.16
C LEU A 206 11.02 1.04 -7.49
N VAL A 207 10.82 1.40 -8.76
CA VAL A 207 10.67 2.80 -9.19
C VAL A 207 9.62 2.87 -10.28
N TYR A 208 8.56 3.66 -10.07
CA TYR A 208 7.63 4.02 -11.12
C TYR A 208 8.21 5.16 -11.96
N LYS A 209 8.20 5.04 -13.28
CA LYS A 209 8.52 6.13 -14.21
C LYS A 209 7.24 6.59 -14.91
N SER A 210 6.86 7.84 -14.69
CA SER A 210 5.71 8.45 -15.35
C SER A 210 6.05 8.87 -16.79
N GLU A 211 5.00 9.10 -17.58
CA GLU A 211 5.14 9.65 -18.94
C GLU A 211 5.66 11.10 -18.92
N ASP A 212 5.41 11.83 -17.83
CA ASP A 212 5.89 13.21 -17.62
C ASP A 212 7.32 13.23 -17.00
N GLU A 213 8.10 12.16 -17.20
CA GLU A 213 9.47 11.95 -16.70
C GLU A 213 9.67 11.96 -15.17
N TYR A 214 8.62 12.13 -14.37
CA TYR A 214 8.72 11.94 -12.92
C TYR A 214 9.04 10.49 -12.56
N SER A 215 9.87 10.31 -11.53
CA SER A 215 10.18 9.00 -10.94
C SER A 215 9.72 8.94 -9.49
N PHE A 216 9.00 7.89 -9.12
CA PHE A 216 8.52 7.69 -7.75
C PHE A 216 9.07 6.38 -7.18
N ASP A 217 9.68 6.45 -6.00
CA ASP A 217 10.13 5.25 -5.29
C ASP A 217 8.94 4.39 -4.85
N ILE A 218 8.99 3.09 -5.16
CA ILE A 218 8.03 2.10 -4.71
C ILE A 218 8.67 1.31 -3.58
N ILE A 219 8.19 1.51 -2.35
CA ILE A 219 8.61 0.77 -1.16
C ILE A 219 7.73 -0.46 -0.95
N ALA A 220 6.41 -0.26 -0.97
CA ALA A 220 5.44 -1.33 -0.80
C ALA A 220 4.23 -1.13 -1.70
N VAL A 221 3.65 -2.25 -2.14
CA VAL A 221 2.44 -2.27 -2.96
C VAL A 221 1.45 -3.23 -2.33
N ILE A 222 0.24 -2.75 -2.06
CA ILE A 222 -0.87 -3.56 -1.56
C ILE A 222 -1.95 -3.73 -2.62
N GLY A 223 -2.65 -4.86 -2.58
CA GLY A 223 -3.87 -5.08 -3.35
C GLY A 223 -5.08 -4.81 -2.47
N VAL A 224 -6.10 -4.15 -3.00
CA VAL A 224 -7.33 -3.84 -2.28
C VAL A 224 -8.54 -4.10 -3.17
N GLY A 225 -9.48 -4.90 -2.68
CA GLY A 225 -10.82 -5.01 -3.25
C GLY A 225 -11.81 -4.19 -2.43
N ILE A 226 -12.58 -3.33 -3.09
CA ILE A 226 -13.65 -2.58 -2.44
C ILE A 226 -14.98 -2.96 -3.11
N THR A 227 -15.91 -3.47 -2.31
CA THR A 227 -17.26 -3.78 -2.78
C THR A 227 -18.28 -2.82 -2.19
N ASP A 228 -19.27 -2.44 -2.99
CA ASP A 228 -20.47 -1.75 -2.51
C ASP A 228 -21.59 -2.77 -2.29
N GLU A 229 -21.92 -3.02 -1.02
CA GLU A 229 -22.94 -3.95 -0.56
C GLU A 229 -23.98 -3.22 0.29
N LYS A 230 -25.26 -3.19 -0.14
CA LYS A 230 -26.37 -2.58 0.62
C LYS A 230 -26.04 -1.15 1.10
N ASP A 231 -25.48 -0.34 0.21
CA ASP A 231 -25.09 1.05 0.46
C ASP A 231 -23.95 1.23 1.48
N SER A 232 -23.23 0.13 1.79
CA SER A 232 -22.01 0.14 2.60
C SER A 232 -20.81 -0.35 1.80
N LYS A 233 -19.68 0.35 1.93
CA LYS A 233 -18.42 -0.09 1.32
C LYS A 233 -17.76 -1.13 2.22
N ARG A 234 -17.35 -2.26 1.65
CA ARG A 234 -16.55 -3.27 2.33
C ARG A 234 -15.19 -3.38 1.67
N ILE A 235 -14.17 -3.54 2.50
CA ILE A 235 -12.78 -3.65 2.07
C ILE A 235 -12.33 -5.08 2.31
N LYS A 236 -11.63 -5.62 1.33
CA LYS A 236 -11.07 -6.96 1.37
C LYS A 236 -9.67 -6.93 0.78
N TYR A 237 -8.79 -7.75 1.32
CA TYR A 237 -7.39 -7.80 0.94
C TYR A 237 -7.07 -9.16 0.32
N PRO A 238 -6.28 -9.23 -0.77
CA PRO A 238 -5.87 -10.49 -1.37
C PRO A 238 -4.91 -11.32 -0.52
N SER A 239 -4.25 -10.71 0.47
CA SER A 239 -3.33 -11.41 1.37
C SER A 239 -3.27 -10.73 2.76
N PRO A 240 -2.85 -11.46 3.81
CA PRO A 240 -2.62 -10.87 5.13
C PRO A 240 -1.59 -9.73 5.11
N PHE A 241 -0.55 -9.84 4.29
CA PHE A 241 0.44 -8.78 4.13
C PHE A 241 -0.17 -7.44 3.67
N ASP A 242 -1.12 -7.50 2.72
CA ASP A 242 -1.81 -6.31 2.23
C ASP A 242 -2.64 -5.64 3.34
N GLN A 243 -3.35 -6.47 4.12
CA GLN A 243 -4.14 -6.01 5.26
C GLN A 243 -3.27 -5.36 6.33
N ASN A 244 -2.17 -6.01 6.71
CA ASN A 244 -1.27 -5.57 7.77
C ASN A 244 -0.65 -4.20 7.47
N ILE A 245 -0.25 -3.94 6.23
CA ILE A 245 0.24 -2.62 5.82
C ILE A 245 -0.86 -1.56 5.92
N CYS A 246 -2.08 -1.89 5.48
CA CYS A 246 -3.18 -0.94 5.53
C CYS A 246 -3.60 -0.61 6.97
N GLU A 247 -3.60 -1.59 7.87
CA GLU A 247 -3.90 -1.40 9.29
C GLU A 247 -2.81 -0.58 10.01
N ALA A 248 -1.54 -0.80 9.66
CA ALA A 248 -0.44 0.00 10.18
C ALA A 248 -0.57 1.49 9.78
N LEU A 249 -0.91 1.76 8.52
CA LEU A 249 -1.18 3.11 8.03
C LEU A 249 -2.38 3.77 8.73
N ALA A 250 -3.44 3.01 9.01
CA ALA A 250 -4.61 3.52 9.73
C ALA A 250 -4.29 3.86 11.18
N SER A 251 -3.54 3.00 11.87
CA SER A 251 -3.20 3.14 13.29
C SER A 251 -2.36 4.39 13.58
N ASN A 252 -1.41 4.72 12.68
CA ASN A 252 -0.59 5.93 12.83
C ASN A 252 -1.45 7.22 12.79
N ARG A 253 -2.53 7.22 12.01
CA ARG A 253 -3.40 8.39 11.85
C ARG A 253 -4.27 8.66 13.09
N ASP A 254 -4.67 7.62 13.80
CA ASP A 254 -5.44 7.75 15.04
C ASP A 254 -4.56 8.05 16.26
N GLY A 255 -3.29 7.64 16.25
CA GLY A 255 -2.29 8.04 17.25
C GLY A 255 -2.09 9.57 17.29
N PHE A 256 -2.07 10.23 16.13
CA PHE A 256 -1.96 11.69 16.02
C PHE A 256 -3.14 12.46 16.62
N LYS A 257 -4.33 11.84 16.75
CA LYS A 257 -5.49 12.49 17.40
C LYS A 257 -5.40 12.48 18.93
N ARG A 258 -4.57 11.62 19.53
CA ARG A 258 -4.45 11.52 21.00
C ARG A 258 -3.43 12.49 21.61
N TYR A 259 -2.50 13.03 20.82
CA TYR A 259 -1.48 13.98 21.28
C TYR A 259 -1.76 15.45 20.95
N LYS A 260 -2.94 15.75 20.41
CA LYS A 260 -3.47 17.11 20.30
C LYS A 260 -4.69 17.26 21.22
N ARG A 261 -4.44 17.39 22.52
CA ARG A 261 -5.35 18.01 23.48
C ARG A 261 -4.53 18.89 24.41
#